data_AF-A0A5D3F7S9-F1
#
_entry.id   AF-A0A5D3F7S9-F1
#
_cell.length_a   1.000
_cell.length_b   1.000
_cell.length_c   1.000
_cell.angle_alpha   90.00
_cell.angle_beta   90.00
_cell.angle_gamma   90.00
#
_symmetry.space_group_name_H-M   'P 1'
#
loop_
_entity.id
_entity.type
_entity.pdbx_description
1 polymer ?
#
loop_
_entity_poly.entity_id
_entity_poly.type
_entity_poly.pdbx_seq_one_letter_code
_entity_poly.pdbx_strand_id
1 'polypeptide(L)'
;MSFNGVRPPGGKPFALYAGDAPVRIWVERADGTDFGAQWIMANPVGGECLLEVSRFGKERYLRRGARGYSTRYWVSVAALYDSVIMPAQFDMQGGGNV
;
A
#
# COMPACT_ATOMS: atom_id res chain seq x y z
N MET A 1 -12.33 12.19 -0.09
CA MET A 1 -12.53 10.90 0.61
C MET A 1 -11.16 10.27 0.79
N SER A 2 -10.88 9.58 1.89
CA SER A 2 -9.55 9.07 2.23
C SER A 2 -9.62 7.75 3.01
N PHE A 3 -8.53 7.00 3.01
CA PHE A 3 -8.28 5.89 3.91
C PHE A 3 -6.91 6.06 4.55
N ASN A 4 -6.77 5.63 5.81
CA ASN A 4 -5.51 5.71 6.53
C ASN A 4 -5.36 4.47 7.42
N GLY A 5 -4.12 4.09 7.72
CA GLY A 5 -3.84 3.00 8.64
C GLY A 5 -4.22 1.60 8.11
N VAL A 6 -4.29 1.41 6.79
CA VAL A 6 -4.67 0.11 6.22
C VAL A 6 -3.48 -0.85 6.34
N ARG A 7 -3.71 -1.97 7.04
CA ARG A 7 -2.69 -2.96 7.40
C ARG A 7 -3.06 -4.37 6.90
N PRO A 8 -2.07 -5.28 6.80
CA PRO A 8 -2.32 -6.70 6.55
C PRO A 8 -3.29 -7.33 7.56
N PRO A 9 -3.90 -8.47 7.20
CA PRO A 9 -4.58 -9.33 8.17
C PRO A 9 -3.65 -9.63 9.36
N GLY A 10 -4.11 -9.34 10.58
CA GLY A 10 -3.30 -9.43 11.80
C GLY A 10 -2.84 -8.09 12.38
N GLY A 11 -3.10 -6.96 11.70
CA GLY A 11 -3.04 -5.61 12.27
C GLY A 11 -1.64 -5.05 12.54
N LYS A 12 -0.59 -5.84 12.29
CA LYS A 12 0.81 -5.38 12.34
C LYS A 12 1.13 -4.58 11.06
N PRO A 13 2.01 -3.56 11.13
CA PRO A 13 2.49 -2.86 9.92
C PRO A 13 3.17 -3.81 8.93
N PHE A 14 3.25 -3.38 7.67
CA PHE A 14 4.22 -3.96 6.73
C PHE A 14 5.64 -3.67 7.24
N ALA A 15 6.57 -4.57 6.96
CA ALA A 15 7.97 -4.45 7.35
C ALA A 15 8.85 -4.82 6.16
N LEU A 16 9.81 -3.96 5.82
CA LEU A 16 10.81 -4.19 4.77
C LEU A 16 12.21 -3.88 5.30
N TYR A 17 13.19 -4.70 4.95
CA TYR A 17 14.58 -4.40 5.21
C TYR A 17 15.20 -3.69 4.01
N ALA A 18 16.22 -2.87 4.27
CA ALA A 18 16.99 -2.29 3.18
C ALA A 18 17.75 -3.38 2.42
N GLY A 19 17.81 -3.23 1.09
CA GLY A 19 18.33 -4.25 0.19
C GLY A 19 17.31 -5.31 -0.24
N ASP A 20 16.13 -5.37 0.40
CA ASP A 20 15.03 -6.17 -0.12
C ASP A 20 14.61 -5.67 -1.51
N ALA A 21 14.24 -6.60 -2.39
CA ALA A 21 13.68 -6.24 -3.69
C ALA A 21 12.40 -5.42 -3.51
N PRO A 22 12.14 -4.40 -4.36
CA PRO A 22 10.91 -3.63 -4.29
C PRO A 22 9.67 -4.52 -4.35
N VAL A 23 8.75 -4.33 -3.41
CA VAL A 23 7.51 -5.11 -3.32
C VAL A 23 6.33 -4.31 -3.85
N ARG A 24 5.40 -4.98 -4.53
CA ARG A 24 4.10 -4.38 -4.89
C ARG A 24 3.09 -4.66 -3.79
N ILE A 25 2.54 -3.60 -3.22
CA ILE A 25 1.51 -3.67 -2.16
C ILE A 25 0.24 -3.01 -2.68
N TRP A 26 -0.91 -3.56 -2.28
CA TRP A 26 -2.20 -3.09 -2.75
C TRP A 26 -3.28 -3.12 -1.67
N VAL A 27 -4.29 -2.27 -1.86
CA VAL A 27 -5.55 -2.26 -1.12
C VAL A 27 -6.68 -2.51 -2.11
N GLU A 28 -7.58 -3.44 -1.77
CA GLU A 28 -8.63 -3.92 -2.67
C GLU A 28 -10.01 -3.88 -2.00
N ARG A 29 -11.00 -3.41 -2.75
CA ARG A 29 -12.42 -3.56 -2.46
C ARG A 29 -12.99 -4.65 -3.36
N ALA A 30 -13.28 -5.80 -2.77
CA ALA A 30 -13.78 -6.97 -3.52
C ALA A 30 -15.24 -6.84 -3.98
N ASP A 31 -16.00 -5.92 -3.38
CA ASP A 31 -17.40 -5.61 -3.74
C ASP A 31 -17.52 -4.62 -4.91
N GLY A 32 -16.40 -4.17 -5.47
CA GLY A 32 -16.36 -3.24 -6.60
C GLY A 32 -16.64 -1.80 -6.20
N THR A 33 -16.82 -1.53 -4.91
CA THR A 33 -16.84 -0.16 -4.38
C THR A 33 -15.47 0.48 -4.50
N ASP A 34 -15.43 1.79 -4.32
CA ASP A 34 -14.20 2.55 -4.36
C ASP A 34 -14.05 3.36 -3.06
N PHE A 35 -12.81 3.50 -2.57
CA PHE A 35 -12.50 4.40 -1.44
C PHE A 35 -12.57 5.88 -1.82
N GLY A 36 -12.80 6.20 -3.11
CA GLY A 36 -12.83 7.57 -3.61
C GLY A 36 -11.47 8.28 -3.51
N ALA A 37 -10.38 7.52 -3.34
CA ALA A 37 -9.02 8.06 -3.30
C ALA A 37 -8.50 8.31 -4.74
N GLN A 38 -7.71 9.37 -4.88
CA GLN A 38 -6.97 9.71 -6.10
C GLN A 38 -5.54 9.19 -6.05
N TRP A 39 -4.99 9.05 -4.85
CA TRP A 39 -3.63 8.58 -4.62
C TRP A 39 -3.58 7.52 -3.52
N ILE A 40 -2.50 6.73 -3.52
CA ILE A 40 -2.15 5.74 -2.50
C ILE A 40 -0.65 5.86 -2.22
N MET A 41 -0.25 5.73 -0.96
CA MET A 41 1.14 5.80 -0.50
C MET A 41 1.39 4.82 0.65
N ALA A 42 2.65 4.43 0.82
CA ALA A 42 3.14 3.83 2.05
C ALA A 42 3.41 4.94 3.08
N ASN A 43 2.79 4.84 4.25
CA ASN A 43 2.96 5.77 5.36
C ASN A 43 3.88 5.15 6.42
N PRO A 44 5.08 5.71 6.64
CA PRO A 44 5.96 5.27 7.71
C PRO A 44 5.27 5.36 9.08
N VAL A 45 5.29 4.27 9.87
CA VAL A 45 4.67 4.24 11.21
C VAL A 45 5.61 3.75 12.32
N GLY A 46 6.83 3.34 11.97
CA GLY A 46 7.81 2.88 12.96
C GLY A 46 9.18 2.59 12.35
N GLY A 47 10.20 2.63 13.21
CA GLY A 47 11.61 2.54 12.83
C GLY A 47 12.16 3.85 12.24
N GLU A 48 13.46 3.88 11.96
CA GLU A 48 14.05 4.86 11.05
C GLU A 48 13.77 4.39 9.62
N CYS A 49 12.99 5.17 8.88
CA CYS A 49 12.25 4.65 7.73
C CYS A 49 12.31 5.65 6.57
N LEU A 50 13.11 5.32 5.53
CA LEU A 50 13.02 5.95 4.21
C LEU A 50 12.47 4.93 3.24
N LEU A 51 11.28 5.20 2.74
CA LEU A 51 10.60 4.40 1.75
C LEU A 51 10.69 5.10 0.40
N GLU A 52 11.22 4.40 -0.60
CA GLU A 52 10.90 4.73 -1.97
C GLU A 52 9.50 4.23 -2.26
N VAL A 53 8.61 5.13 -2.66
CA VAL A 53 7.33 4.76 -3.23
C VAL A 53 7.35 5.13 -4.70
N SER A 54 7.22 4.12 -5.55
CA SER A 54 7.28 4.27 -6.99
C SER A 54 6.18 3.43 -7.65
N ARG A 55 5.93 3.67 -8.94
CA ARG A 55 4.96 2.94 -9.78
C ARG A 55 3.59 2.79 -9.11
N PHE A 56 2.67 3.67 -9.46
CA PHE A 56 1.35 3.73 -8.85
C PHE A 56 0.32 3.28 -9.87
N GLY A 57 -0.74 2.61 -9.39
CA GLY A 57 -1.86 2.27 -10.23
C GLY A 57 -3.16 2.19 -9.46
N LYS A 58 -4.23 2.54 -10.16
CA LYS A 58 -5.62 2.35 -9.74
C LYS A 58 -6.32 1.62 -10.88
N GLU A 59 -6.95 0.50 -10.57
CA GLU A 59 -7.63 -0.32 -11.57
C GLU A 59 -8.96 -0.83 -11.05
N ARG A 60 -9.91 -1.02 -11.97
CA ARG A 60 -11.15 -1.75 -11.75
C ARG A 60 -11.15 -2.94 -12.69
N TYR A 61 -11.30 -4.15 -12.14
CA TYR A 61 -11.23 -5.38 -12.93
C TYR A 61 -12.31 -6.37 -12.48
N LEU A 62 -12.65 -7.30 -13.37
CA LEU A 62 -13.51 -8.44 -13.03
C LEU A 62 -12.61 -9.56 -12.50
N ARG A 63 -12.71 -9.89 -11.21
CA ARG A 63 -11.92 -10.97 -10.63
C ARG A 63 -12.41 -12.30 -11.20
N ARG A 64 -11.50 -13.15 -11.67
CA ARG A 64 -11.84 -14.48 -12.21
C ARG A 64 -12.61 -15.28 -11.15
N GLY A 65 -13.81 -15.75 -11.51
CA GLY A 65 -14.69 -16.50 -10.60
C GLY A 65 -15.50 -15.63 -9.63
N ALA A 66 -15.42 -14.30 -9.69
CA ALA A 66 -16.28 -13.41 -8.93
C ALA A 66 -17.53 -13.02 -9.73
N ARG A 67 -18.64 -12.76 -9.03
CA ARG A 67 -19.90 -12.27 -9.62
C ARG A 67 -19.90 -10.75 -9.87
N GLY A 68 -18.79 -10.05 -9.65
CA GLY A 68 -18.73 -8.60 -9.69
C GLY A 68 -17.32 -8.05 -9.84
N TYR A 69 -17.24 -6.74 -10.02
CA TYR A 69 -15.98 -6.00 -10.14
C TYR A 69 -15.25 -5.89 -8.80
N SER A 70 -13.95 -5.68 -8.87
CA SER A 70 -13.11 -5.27 -7.75
C SER A 70 -12.35 -4.00 -8.12
N THR A 71 -12.12 -3.14 -7.15
CA THR A 71 -11.31 -1.93 -7.30
C THR A 71 -10.04 -2.10 -6.48
N ARG A 72 -8.88 -1.86 -7.10
CA ARG A 72 -7.58 -1.98 -6.46
C ARG A 72 -6.74 -0.74 -6.66
N TYR A 73 -6.04 -0.37 -5.60
CA TYR A 73 -4.97 0.62 -5.59
C TYR A 73 -3.67 -0.10 -5.29
N TRP A 74 -2.60 0.20 -6.02
CA TRP A 74 -1.31 -0.44 -5.77
C TRP A 74 -0.15 0.53 -5.95
N VAL A 75 0.93 0.25 -5.22
CA VAL A 75 2.22 0.95 -5.32
C VAL A 75 3.37 -0.05 -5.21
N SER A 76 4.53 0.29 -5.76
CA SER A 76 5.79 -0.37 -5.42
C SER A 76 6.45 0.36 -4.24
N VAL A 77 6.97 -0.40 -3.28
CA VAL A 77 7.64 0.12 -2.08
C VAL A 77 9.00 -0.56 -1.94
N ALA A 78 10.04 0.22 -1.66
CA ALA A 78 11.36 -0.26 -1.29
C ALA A 78 11.87 0.50 -0.06
N ALA A 79 12.66 -0.15 0.79
CA ALA A 79 13.36 0.50 1.89
C ALA A 79 14.78 0.89 1.44
N LEU A 80 15.17 2.17 1.64
CA LEU A 80 16.38 2.74 1.02
C LEU A 80 17.59 2.91 1.95
N TYR A 81 17.46 2.89 3.27
CA TYR A 81 18.61 3.10 4.17
C TYR A 81 19.30 1.78 4.56
N ASP A 82 20.52 1.56 4.05
CA ASP A 82 21.39 0.42 4.39
C ASP A 82 22.05 0.52 5.78
N SER A 83 22.00 1.70 6.40
CA SER A 83 22.65 1.99 7.69
C SER A 83 21.87 1.52 8.92
N VAL A 84 20.67 0.96 8.73
CA VAL A 84 19.74 0.64 9.82
C VAL A 84 19.45 -0.87 9.86
N ILE A 85 19.65 -1.49 11.02
CA ILE A 85 19.42 -2.94 11.25
C ILE A 85 17.93 -3.27 11.45
N MET A 86 17.11 -2.25 11.71
CA MET A 86 15.67 -2.38 11.95
C MET A 86 14.88 -2.28 10.64
N PRO A 87 13.78 -3.06 10.49
CA PRO A 87 12.94 -2.95 9.31
C PRO A 87 12.19 -1.63 9.29
N ALA A 88 12.06 -1.06 8.09
CA ALA A 88 11.15 0.04 7.80
C ALA A 88 9.70 -0.44 7.97
N GLN A 89 8.96 0.17 8.88
CA GLN A 89 7.56 -0.18 9.13
C GLN A 89 6.60 0.85 8.56
N PHE A 90 5.56 0.38 7.89
CA PHE A 90 4.56 1.24 7.27
C PHE A 90 3.18 0.63 7.20
N ASP A 91 2.17 1.48 7.04
CA ASP A 91 0.84 1.11 6.62
C ASP A 91 0.45 1.81 5.32
N MET A 92 -0.72 1.48 4.78
CA MET A 92 -1.21 2.05 3.53
C MET A 92 -2.18 3.19 3.84
N GLN A 93 -1.96 4.31 3.17
CA GLN A 93 -2.87 5.46 3.20
C GLN A 93 -3.20 5.92 1.78
N GLY A 94 -4.32 6.60 1.64
CA GLY A 94 -4.78 7.16 0.39
C GLY A 94 -5.74 8.30 0.62
N GLY A 95 -5.80 9.19 -0.35
CA GLY A 95 -6.62 10.39 -0.25
C GLY A 95 -6.83 11.05 -1.61
N GLY A 96 -7.40 12.23 -1.57
CA GLY A 96 -7.71 13.03 -2.74
C GLY A 96 -8.66 14.15 -2.37
N ASN A 97 -8.52 15.28 -3.07
CA ASN A 97 -9.47 16.37 -2.92
C ASN A 97 -10.78 15.96 -3.59
N VAL A 98 -11.88 16.15 -2.86
CA VAL A 98 -13.23 16.21 -3.40
C VAL A 98 -13.60 17.68 -3.46
#